data_AF-A0A522YFJ6-F1
#
_entry.id   AF-A0A522YFJ6-F1
#
_cell.length_a   1.000
_cell.length_b   1.000
_cell.length_c   1.000
_cell.angle_alpha   90.00
_cell.angle_beta   90.00
_cell.angle_gamma   90.00
#
_symmetry.space_group_name_H-M   'P 1'
#
loop_
_entity.id
_entity.type
_entity.pdbx_description
1 polymer ?
#
loop_
_entity_poly.entity_id
_entity_poly.type
_entity_poly.pdbx_seq_one_letter_code
_entity_poly.pdbx_strand_id
1 'polypeptide(L)'
;MTRLLLSLLLLAQPAAAQFRAAAVRAPSSALPTAAGPRAAGLPGLSASVLASPALPANGVLPSAPAASAQASLSAQVVAKVLAEDPAAKAELVASFEAAPFRAALGDVGRPEDYLAGRLGDAFIPYFETYAAEVGHRDAEAGMRFLLSEEPSAVETRRGLGRLLRSGSARSESWTYIFRDSALWQKHLEEYLDGRVAAKKARGERSLSVQSVGAAYGAEPYTLAILTEAALKRAGEDPKAWDVRIAAADMSLMSLISAREGFYKDPDGGGYYIPKYAGEALRREHAEGRLLPAGAGLYRLREDLRPWVQPFYIDLNDVRQHRALTRTEPDVVFANYVLTHLRLAPAVRLAEHWLSGLWSDHGFLAMAQTLVAEASSAGGLSAKGKVGHLGSFLRGVSLTVGAIGGAYGGDSAEPWHRLRDMLFTARTPTAKRVRAAAARYHSALWRDPFHAEDLDGEALAALERVASETGARVELTADRSVVVGMTRDEAVAVSVGLLMGGEADRAKRVALMERLVRAYAAKAQKGAAAPRDFTDPRYGAGSVALEGTAAEGARLKAVRFEDGARLLWLVPGRLAPITDAYVD
;
A
#
# COMPACT_ATOMS: atom_id res chain seq x y z
N MET A 1 22.53 53.84 -28.92
CA MET A 1 21.95 52.88 -27.96
C MET A 1 20.41 52.86 -27.99
N THR A 2 19.85 53.29 -29.11
CA THR A 2 18.58 52.85 -29.72
C THR A 2 18.94 51.69 -30.68
N ARG A 3 18.12 50.64 -30.76
CA ARG A 3 18.33 49.32 -31.45
C ARG A 3 18.95 48.20 -30.60
N LEU A 4 18.17 47.62 -29.68
CA LEU A 4 18.24 46.18 -29.37
C LEU A 4 16.99 45.69 -28.56
N LEU A 5 15.79 46.16 -28.91
CA LEU A 5 14.57 45.90 -28.13
C LEU A 5 13.33 45.64 -29.02
N LEU A 6 13.50 45.06 -30.22
CA LEU A 6 12.39 44.87 -31.15
C LEU A 6 12.50 43.62 -32.06
N SER A 7 12.93 42.47 -31.52
CA SER A 7 13.01 41.23 -32.33
C SER A 7 12.63 39.92 -31.62
N LEU A 8 11.97 39.96 -30.46
CA LEU A 8 11.55 38.74 -29.74
C LEU A 8 10.09 38.77 -29.27
N LEU A 9 9.21 39.41 -30.06
CA LEU A 9 7.79 39.56 -29.74
C LEU A 9 6.83 39.29 -30.92
N LEU A 10 7.21 38.38 -31.83
CA LEU A 10 6.33 37.91 -32.91
C LEU A 10 6.77 36.48 -33.28
N LEU A 11 6.07 35.48 -32.74
CA LEU A 11 5.82 34.15 -33.33
C LEU A 11 5.20 33.24 -32.26
N ALA A 12 3.86 33.19 -32.24
CA ALA A 12 3.00 32.06 -31.82
C ALA A 12 1.67 32.58 -31.25
N GLN A 13 0.82 33.13 -32.14
CA GLN A 13 -0.63 33.07 -31.93
C GLN A 13 -1.18 31.88 -32.73
N PRO A 14 -2.18 31.16 -32.21
CA PRO A 14 -2.69 29.95 -32.83
C PRO A 14 -3.58 30.28 -34.04
N ALA A 15 -3.21 29.74 -35.20
CA ALA A 15 -4.04 29.76 -36.39
C ALA A 15 -5.22 28.80 -36.23
N ALA A 16 -6.44 29.34 -36.32
CA ALA A 16 -7.66 28.58 -36.50
C ALA A 16 -7.65 27.94 -37.89
N ALA A 17 -7.34 26.65 -37.97
CA ALA A 17 -7.46 25.87 -39.18
C ALA A 17 -8.89 25.34 -39.31
N GLN A 18 -9.62 25.91 -40.27
CA GLN A 18 -10.85 25.36 -40.84
C GLN A 18 -10.54 24.02 -41.51
N PHE A 19 -10.97 22.91 -40.91
CA PHE A 19 -11.06 21.64 -41.62
C PHE A 19 -12.43 21.53 -42.29
N ARG A 20 -12.46 21.73 -43.60
CA ARG A 20 -13.51 21.22 -44.48
C ARG A 20 -13.40 19.71 -44.53
N ALA A 21 -14.34 19.00 -43.92
CA ALA A 21 -14.53 17.57 -44.15
C ALA A 21 -15.43 17.38 -45.38
N ALA A 22 -14.88 16.67 -46.37
CA ALA A 22 -15.57 16.26 -47.57
C ALA A 22 -16.72 15.30 -47.24
N ALA A 23 -17.84 15.50 -47.94
CA ALA A 23 -19.02 14.65 -47.89
C ALA A 23 -18.67 13.26 -48.45
N VAL A 24 -18.66 12.25 -47.58
CA VAL A 24 -18.74 10.84 -47.99
C VAL A 24 -20.19 10.41 -47.89
N ARG A 25 -20.76 10.04 -49.04
CA ARG A 25 -22.11 9.48 -49.20
C ARG A 25 -22.22 8.18 -48.40
N ALA A 26 -23.13 8.14 -47.45
CA ALA A 26 -23.60 6.89 -46.85
C ALA A 26 -24.52 6.15 -47.85
N PRO A 27 -24.35 4.85 -48.07
CA PRO A 27 -25.33 4.07 -48.81
C PRO A 27 -26.58 3.85 -47.97
N SER A 28 -27.69 4.27 -48.55
CA SER A 28 -29.07 3.89 -48.25
C SER A 28 -29.21 2.38 -48.09
N SER A 29 -29.68 1.92 -46.93
CA SER A 29 -30.35 0.62 -46.81
C SER A 29 -31.75 0.85 -46.25
N ALA A 30 -32.71 0.76 -47.17
CA ALA A 30 -34.12 0.85 -46.92
C ALA A 30 -34.58 -0.24 -45.94
N LEU A 31 -35.38 0.17 -44.96
CA LEU A 31 -36.31 -0.69 -44.23
C LEU A 31 -37.49 -1.02 -45.15
N PRO A 32 -37.97 -2.27 -45.17
CA PRO A 32 -39.37 -2.54 -45.45
C PRO A 32 -40.08 -2.95 -44.16
N THR A 33 -41.05 -2.12 -43.78
CA THR A 33 -42.21 -2.51 -42.98
C THR A 33 -43.06 -3.52 -43.74
N ALA A 34 -43.41 -4.64 -43.10
CA ALA A 34 -44.65 -5.36 -43.37
C ALA A 34 -45.06 -6.19 -42.14
N ALA A 35 -46.27 -5.93 -41.66
CA ALA A 35 -46.98 -6.70 -40.66
C ALA A 35 -47.55 -8.00 -41.24
N GLY A 36 -47.75 -9.03 -40.41
CA GLY A 36 -48.64 -10.14 -40.74
C GLY A 36 -48.38 -11.44 -39.97
N PRO A 37 -49.38 -12.04 -39.31
CA PRO A 37 -49.20 -13.10 -38.30
C PRO A 37 -49.30 -14.51 -38.88
N ARG A 38 -48.65 -15.50 -38.26
CA ARG A 38 -49.15 -16.89 -38.18
C ARG A 38 -48.32 -17.77 -37.24
N ALA A 39 -49.07 -18.47 -36.39
CA ALA A 39 -48.63 -19.60 -35.60
C ALA A 39 -48.29 -20.82 -36.48
N ALA A 40 -47.31 -21.62 -36.04
CA ALA A 40 -47.37 -23.09 -35.96
C ALA A 40 -45.96 -23.70 -35.84
N GLY A 41 -45.77 -24.50 -34.78
CA GLY A 41 -45.03 -25.77 -34.82
C GLY A 41 -43.51 -25.76 -35.05
N LEU A 42 -42.73 -25.97 -33.98
CA LEU A 42 -41.45 -26.68 -34.06
C LEU A 42 -41.41 -27.79 -33.00
N PRO A 43 -41.12 -29.05 -33.38
CA PRO A 43 -40.95 -30.14 -32.43
C PRO A 43 -39.48 -30.27 -31.99
N GLY A 44 -39.29 -30.63 -30.73
CA GLY A 44 -38.19 -31.49 -30.26
C GLY A 44 -36.75 -30.98 -30.43
N LEU A 45 -36.26 -30.23 -29.45
CA LEU A 45 -34.83 -30.20 -29.15
C LEU A 45 -34.58 -30.98 -27.85
N SER A 46 -33.94 -32.13 -28.04
CA SER A 46 -33.50 -33.09 -27.02
C SER A 46 -32.52 -32.45 -26.04
N ALA A 47 -32.79 -32.65 -24.74
CA ALA A 47 -31.94 -32.27 -23.62
C ALA A 47 -30.75 -33.25 -23.46
N SER A 48 -29.79 -33.22 -24.39
CA SER A 48 -28.59 -34.07 -24.32
C SER A 48 -27.30 -33.35 -24.70
N VAL A 49 -27.07 -32.14 -24.16
CA VAL A 49 -25.74 -31.50 -24.15
C VAL A 49 -25.53 -30.77 -22.82
N LEU A 50 -25.55 -31.52 -21.71
CA LEU A 50 -25.05 -31.08 -20.40
C LEU A 50 -24.37 -32.27 -19.70
N ALA A 51 -23.50 -33.00 -20.40
CA ALA A 51 -22.51 -33.82 -19.73
C ALA A 51 -21.37 -32.89 -19.29
N SER A 52 -21.40 -32.47 -18.02
CA SER A 52 -20.22 -31.86 -17.39
C SER A 52 -19.06 -32.84 -17.52
N PRO A 53 -17.85 -32.40 -17.91
CA PRO A 53 -16.69 -33.27 -17.86
C PRO A 53 -16.47 -33.66 -16.39
N ALA A 54 -16.69 -34.94 -16.08
CA ALA A 54 -16.34 -35.49 -14.78
C ALA A 54 -14.84 -35.30 -14.60
N LEU A 55 -14.44 -34.60 -13.54
CA LEU A 55 -13.05 -34.60 -13.10
C LEU A 55 -12.64 -36.05 -12.81
N PRO A 56 -11.43 -36.47 -13.22
CA PRO A 56 -10.96 -37.81 -12.90
C PRO A 56 -10.97 -38.00 -11.38
N ALA A 57 -11.70 -39.03 -10.91
CA ALA A 57 -11.92 -39.33 -9.50
C ALA A 57 -10.65 -39.67 -8.71
N ASN A 58 -9.47 -39.70 -9.36
CA ASN A 58 -8.16 -39.95 -8.77
C ASN A 58 -7.17 -38.85 -9.17
N GLY A 59 -7.50 -37.60 -8.86
CA GLY A 59 -6.64 -36.45 -9.09
C GLY A 59 -5.41 -36.48 -8.18
N VAL A 60 -4.41 -37.30 -8.51
CA VAL A 60 -3.05 -37.11 -7.99
C VAL A 60 -2.63 -35.70 -8.39
N LEU A 61 -2.46 -34.81 -7.41
CA LEU A 61 -1.95 -33.47 -7.64
C LEU A 61 -0.65 -33.59 -8.45
N PRO A 62 -0.48 -32.85 -9.56
CA PRO A 62 0.76 -32.90 -10.31
C PRO A 62 1.93 -32.60 -9.38
N SER A 63 3.01 -33.38 -9.51
CA SER A 63 4.23 -33.20 -8.72
C SER A 63 4.70 -31.76 -8.89
N ALA A 64 4.87 -31.04 -7.78
CA ALA A 64 5.35 -29.66 -7.79
C ALA A 64 6.69 -29.58 -8.56
N PRO A 65 6.94 -28.51 -9.33
CA PRO A 65 8.26 -28.29 -9.94
C PRO A 65 9.33 -28.36 -8.85
N ALA A 66 10.53 -28.84 -9.21
CA ALA A 66 11.64 -28.95 -8.27
C ALA A 66 11.84 -27.61 -7.54
N ALA A 67 11.71 -27.64 -6.21
CA ALA A 67 11.81 -26.44 -5.39
C ALA A 67 13.20 -25.81 -5.56
N SER A 68 13.25 -24.48 -5.64
CA SER A 68 14.53 -23.77 -5.60
C SER A 68 15.23 -24.05 -4.25
N ALA A 69 16.56 -23.91 -4.20
CA ALA A 69 17.29 -24.06 -2.93
C ALA A 69 16.74 -23.13 -1.84
N GLN A 70 16.31 -21.92 -2.21
CA GLN A 70 15.67 -20.98 -1.30
C GLN A 70 14.31 -21.48 -0.79
N ALA A 71 13.46 -22.03 -1.67
CA ALA A 71 12.17 -22.60 -1.27
C ALA A 71 12.34 -23.79 -0.31
N SER A 72 13.37 -24.62 -0.52
CA SER A 72 13.70 -25.70 0.40
C SER A 72 14.13 -25.18 1.77
N LEU A 73 14.98 -24.15 1.82
CA LEU A 73 15.45 -23.56 3.09
C LEU A 73 14.34 -22.83 3.83
N SER A 74 13.49 -22.08 3.14
CA SER A 74 12.38 -21.36 3.76
C SER A 74 11.36 -22.34 4.37
N ALA A 75 11.08 -23.44 3.68
CA ALA A 75 10.24 -24.51 4.23
C ALA A 75 10.85 -25.14 5.48
N GLN A 76 12.17 -25.35 5.51
CA GLN A 76 12.88 -25.84 6.70
C GLN A 76 12.78 -24.85 7.87
N VAL A 77 12.88 -23.54 7.61
CA VAL A 77 12.72 -22.51 8.66
C VAL A 77 11.32 -22.56 9.25
N VAL A 78 10.28 -22.59 8.42
CA VAL A 78 8.89 -22.68 8.89
C VAL A 78 8.67 -23.99 9.66
N ALA A 79 9.15 -25.13 9.16
CA ALA A 79 9.06 -26.41 9.85
C ALA A 79 9.74 -26.37 11.23
N LYS A 80 10.93 -25.76 11.33
CA LYS A 80 11.64 -25.59 12.60
C LYS A 80 10.86 -24.71 13.59
N VAL A 81 10.27 -23.61 13.13
CA VAL A 81 9.39 -22.77 13.96
C VAL A 81 8.19 -23.56 14.48
N LEU A 82 7.52 -24.36 13.62
CA LEU A 82 6.38 -25.18 14.05
C LEU A 82 6.77 -26.29 15.03
N ALA A 83 8.00 -26.81 14.93
CA ALA A 83 8.53 -27.80 15.86
C ALA A 83 8.86 -27.17 17.24
N GLU A 84 9.40 -25.95 17.26
CA GLU A 84 9.75 -25.21 18.47
C GLU A 84 8.56 -24.54 19.14
N ASP A 85 7.47 -24.29 18.41
CA ASP A 85 6.26 -23.63 18.89
C ASP A 85 4.99 -24.48 18.63
N PRO A 86 4.70 -25.47 19.51
CA PRO A 86 3.56 -26.36 19.34
C PRO A 86 2.20 -25.65 19.31
N ALA A 87 2.09 -24.48 19.96
CA ALA A 87 0.87 -23.68 19.93
C ALA A 87 0.66 -23.06 18.55
N ALA A 88 1.71 -22.50 17.93
CA ALA A 88 1.66 -22.02 16.55
C ALA A 88 1.29 -23.15 15.57
N LYS A 89 1.86 -24.34 15.76
CA LYS A 89 1.51 -25.52 14.97
C LYS A 89 0.03 -25.89 15.11
N ALA A 90 -0.46 -26.02 16.35
CA ALA A 90 -1.84 -26.43 16.60
C ALA A 90 -2.85 -25.44 16.01
N GLU A 91 -2.66 -24.14 16.22
CA GLU A 91 -3.53 -23.10 15.68
C GLU A 91 -3.51 -23.07 14.14
N LEU A 92 -2.32 -23.12 13.53
CA LEU A 92 -2.19 -23.07 12.08
C LEU A 92 -2.82 -24.30 11.41
N VAL A 93 -2.59 -25.49 11.97
CA VAL A 93 -3.21 -26.73 11.48
C VAL A 93 -4.73 -26.68 11.66
N ALA A 94 -5.23 -26.21 12.80
CA ALA A 94 -6.67 -26.06 13.02
C ALA A 94 -7.30 -25.09 12.01
N SER A 95 -6.67 -23.94 11.74
CA SER A 95 -7.14 -22.99 10.72
C SER A 95 -7.10 -23.58 9.32
N PHE A 96 -6.07 -24.37 8.98
CA PHE A 96 -5.97 -25.05 7.71
C PHE A 96 -7.04 -26.12 7.54
N GLU A 97 -7.30 -26.92 8.57
CA GLU A 97 -8.35 -27.95 8.54
C GLU A 97 -9.76 -27.35 8.48
N ALA A 98 -9.96 -26.17 9.08
CA ALA A 98 -11.21 -25.42 9.00
C ALA A 98 -11.39 -24.63 7.69
N ALA A 99 -10.34 -24.54 6.85
CA ALA A 99 -10.38 -23.72 5.65
C ALA A 99 -11.37 -24.29 4.62
N PRO A 100 -12.16 -23.45 3.93
CA PRO A 100 -13.18 -23.93 2.98
C PRO A 100 -12.61 -24.79 1.85
N PHE A 101 -11.36 -24.56 1.46
CA PHE A 101 -10.68 -25.30 0.39
C PHE A 101 -10.04 -26.63 0.84
N ARG A 102 -10.02 -26.91 2.16
CA ARG A 102 -9.30 -28.07 2.71
C ARG A 102 -9.75 -29.40 2.11
N ALA A 103 -11.06 -29.60 2.00
CA ALA A 103 -11.64 -30.83 1.47
C ALA A 103 -11.26 -31.05 -0.01
N ALA A 104 -11.11 -29.97 -0.77
CA ALA A 104 -10.78 -30.03 -2.19
C ALA A 104 -9.29 -30.33 -2.47
N LEU A 105 -8.42 -30.23 -1.46
CA LEU A 105 -7.01 -30.59 -1.58
C LEU A 105 -6.75 -32.10 -1.58
N GLY A 106 -7.71 -32.91 -1.13
CA GLY A 106 -7.53 -34.35 -0.95
C GLY A 106 -6.56 -34.69 0.19
N ASP A 107 -5.81 -35.78 0.03
CA ASP A 107 -4.76 -36.17 0.96
C ASP A 107 -3.49 -35.35 0.71
N VAL A 108 -3.07 -34.60 1.72
CA VAL A 108 -1.86 -33.78 1.71
C VAL A 108 -0.75 -34.36 2.57
N GLY A 109 -0.93 -35.59 3.09
CA GLY A 109 -0.05 -36.18 4.09
C GLY A 109 -0.18 -35.47 5.43
N ARG A 110 0.95 -35.16 6.08
CA ARG A 110 0.95 -34.41 7.33
C ARG A 110 0.68 -32.92 7.06
N PRO A 111 -0.39 -32.32 7.62
CA PRO A 111 -0.72 -30.93 7.37
C PRO A 111 0.43 -29.95 7.66
N GLU A 112 1.23 -30.19 8.70
CA GLU A 112 2.36 -29.33 9.05
C GLU A 112 3.46 -29.30 7.98
N ASP A 113 3.72 -30.41 7.28
CA ASP A 113 4.74 -30.46 6.23
C ASP A 113 4.24 -29.74 4.98
N TYR A 114 2.97 -29.95 4.65
CA TYR A 114 2.29 -29.23 3.58
C TYR A 114 2.32 -27.72 3.83
N LEU A 115 1.94 -27.29 5.05
CA LEU A 115 1.94 -25.90 5.47
C LEU A 115 3.37 -25.30 5.45
N ALA A 116 4.36 -26.03 5.94
CA ALA A 116 5.75 -25.58 5.90
C ALA A 116 6.23 -25.35 4.46
N GLY A 117 5.91 -26.24 3.53
CA GLY A 117 6.23 -26.06 2.11
C GLY A 117 5.55 -24.84 1.50
N ARG A 118 4.22 -24.70 1.68
CA ARG A 118 3.46 -23.61 1.07
C ARG A 118 3.76 -22.23 1.68
N LEU A 119 3.91 -22.15 2.99
CA LEU A 119 4.28 -20.90 3.66
C LEU A 119 5.76 -20.59 3.47
N GLY A 120 6.63 -21.60 3.36
CA GLY A 120 8.03 -21.40 3.02
C GLY A 120 8.19 -20.58 1.74
N ASP A 121 7.49 -20.96 0.66
CA ASP A 121 7.47 -20.21 -0.60
C ASP A 121 7.00 -18.75 -0.37
N ALA A 122 5.88 -18.59 0.33
CA ALA A 122 5.26 -17.28 0.54
C ALA A 122 6.11 -16.34 1.43
N PHE A 123 6.95 -16.87 2.31
CA PHE A 123 7.77 -16.08 3.23
C PHE A 123 9.15 -15.70 2.67
N ILE A 124 9.50 -16.10 1.44
CA ILE A 124 10.81 -15.73 0.85
C ILE A 124 11.06 -14.21 0.91
N PRO A 125 10.14 -13.32 0.50
CA PRO A 125 10.36 -11.88 0.60
C PRO A 125 10.49 -11.34 2.04
N TYR A 126 9.83 -12.01 2.99
CA TYR A 126 9.97 -11.71 4.41
C TYR A 126 11.40 -12.03 4.89
N PHE A 127 11.92 -13.21 4.53
CA PHE A 127 13.29 -13.61 4.88
C PHE A 127 14.35 -12.75 4.20
N GLU A 128 14.12 -12.31 2.97
CA GLU A 128 14.98 -11.32 2.30
C GLU A 128 15.03 -9.98 3.01
N THR A 129 13.89 -9.51 3.52
CA THR A 129 13.79 -8.27 4.28
C THR A 129 14.53 -8.41 5.61
N TYR A 130 14.26 -9.50 6.32
CA TYR A 130 14.94 -9.85 7.56
C TYR A 130 16.46 -9.90 7.38
N ALA A 131 16.95 -10.66 6.39
CA ALA A 131 18.38 -10.80 6.12
C ALA A 131 19.07 -9.44 5.92
N ALA A 132 18.43 -8.53 5.18
CA ALA A 132 18.95 -7.19 4.96
C ALA A 132 18.99 -6.35 6.26
N GLU A 133 18.01 -6.51 7.16
CA GLU A 133 17.95 -5.77 8.43
C GLU A 133 19.05 -6.19 9.41
N VAL A 134 19.34 -7.48 9.48
CA VAL A 134 20.37 -8.02 10.40
C VAL A 134 21.76 -8.08 9.76
N GLY A 135 21.93 -7.54 8.55
CA GLY A 135 23.22 -7.43 7.88
C GLY A 135 23.74 -8.75 7.29
N HIS A 136 22.87 -9.72 7.03
CA HIS A 136 23.23 -10.90 6.25
C HIS A 136 23.39 -10.55 4.77
N ARG A 137 24.28 -11.29 4.09
CA ARG A 137 24.63 -11.06 2.68
C ARG A 137 23.42 -11.21 1.75
N ASP A 138 22.58 -12.21 2.01
CA ASP A 138 21.44 -12.59 1.19
C ASP A 138 20.42 -13.38 2.03
N ALA A 139 19.28 -13.69 1.42
CA ALA A 139 18.19 -14.44 2.05
C ALA A 139 18.63 -15.84 2.50
N GLU A 140 19.50 -16.49 1.74
CA GLU A 140 19.99 -17.84 2.03
C GLU A 140 20.81 -17.86 3.32
N ALA A 141 21.74 -16.92 3.47
CA ALA A 141 22.50 -16.72 4.69
C ALA A 141 21.58 -16.41 5.88
N GLY A 142 20.57 -15.56 5.70
CA GLY A 142 19.59 -15.27 6.74
C GLY A 142 18.76 -16.48 7.15
N MET A 143 18.29 -17.30 6.20
CA MET A 143 17.56 -18.53 6.50
C MET A 143 18.45 -19.57 7.18
N ARG A 144 19.71 -19.73 6.77
CA ARG A 144 20.66 -20.61 7.47
C ARG A 144 20.93 -20.16 8.90
N PHE A 145 21.07 -18.86 9.12
CA PHE A 145 21.15 -18.31 10.47
C PHE A 145 19.89 -18.64 11.28
N LEU A 146 18.70 -18.45 10.69
CA LEU A 146 17.43 -18.85 11.32
C LEU A 146 17.30 -20.37 11.53
N LEU A 147 18.11 -21.22 10.92
CA LEU A 147 18.15 -22.66 11.20
C LEU A 147 19.16 -23.03 12.29
N SER A 148 20.07 -22.13 12.64
CA SER A 148 21.09 -22.36 13.68
C SER A 148 20.51 -22.36 15.10
N GLU A 149 21.31 -22.81 16.06
CA GLU A 149 20.98 -22.80 17.49
C GLU A 149 21.47 -21.54 18.22
N GLU A 150 21.93 -20.52 17.48
CA GLU A 150 22.33 -19.24 18.07
C GLU A 150 21.16 -18.60 18.85
N PRO A 151 21.36 -18.07 20.07
CA PRO A 151 20.28 -17.53 20.90
C PRO A 151 19.42 -16.47 20.18
N SER A 152 20.04 -15.61 19.38
CA SER A 152 19.33 -14.59 18.57
C SER A 152 18.50 -15.19 17.43
N ALA A 153 18.93 -16.32 16.85
CA ALA A 153 18.15 -17.03 15.84
C ALA A 153 16.92 -17.69 16.48
N VAL A 154 17.09 -18.32 17.65
CA VAL A 154 16.00 -18.90 18.45
C VAL A 154 14.96 -17.83 18.81
N GLU A 155 15.38 -16.66 19.30
CA GLU A 155 14.43 -15.59 19.64
C GLU A 155 13.71 -15.04 18.40
N THR A 156 14.41 -14.94 17.27
CA THR A 156 13.77 -14.55 16.01
C THR A 156 12.71 -15.57 15.58
N ARG A 157 13.01 -16.87 15.67
CA ARG A 157 12.06 -17.95 15.39
C ARG A 157 10.84 -17.91 16.31
N ARG A 158 11.01 -17.60 17.60
CA ARG A 158 9.87 -17.37 18.52
C ARG A 158 9.01 -16.18 18.07
N GLY A 159 9.63 -15.12 17.56
CA GLY A 159 8.94 -14.00 16.93
C GLY A 159 8.09 -14.45 15.72
N LEU A 160 8.65 -15.30 14.87
CA LEU A 160 7.93 -15.88 13.73
C LEU A 160 6.81 -16.83 14.20
N GLY A 161 6.99 -17.61 15.27
CA GLY A 161 5.94 -18.42 15.88
C GLY A 161 4.74 -17.58 16.36
N ARG A 162 5.01 -16.42 17.01
CA ARG A 162 3.97 -15.44 17.36
C ARG A 162 3.24 -14.90 16.14
N LEU A 163 3.98 -14.60 15.06
CA LEU A 163 3.41 -14.14 13.81
C LEU A 163 2.48 -15.20 13.21
N LEU A 164 2.93 -16.45 13.12
CA LEU A 164 2.15 -17.56 12.56
C LEU A 164 0.83 -17.80 13.31
N ARG A 165 0.84 -17.68 14.65
CA ARG A 165 -0.38 -17.66 15.47
C ARG A 165 -1.31 -16.50 15.12
N SER A 166 -0.77 -15.29 15.07
CA SER A 166 -1.59 -14.09 14.85
C SER A 166 -2.14 -13.98 13.42
N GLY A 167 -1.41 -14.52 12.43
CA GLY A 167 -1.75 -14.43 11.01
C GLY A 167 -2.86 -15.39 10.57
N SER A 168 -3.15 -16.44 11.35
CA SER A 168 -4.24 -17.38 11.08
C SER A 168 -5.63 -16.81 11.41
N ALA A 169 -5.70 -15.84 12.34
CA ALA A 169 -6.95 -15.28 12.85
C ALA A 169 -7.40 -13.95 12.19
N ARG A 170 -6.57 -13.34 11.33
CA ARG A 170 -6.60 -11.86 11.12
C ARG A 170 -7.11 -11.30 9.79
N SER A 171 -7.81 -12.03 8.94
CA SER A 171 -8.54 -11.35 7.86
C SER A 171 -9.87 -11.99 7.50
N GLU A 172 -10.96 -11.29 7.82
CA GLU A 172 -12.19 -11.39 7.04
C GLU A 172 -11.93 -10.77 5.65
N SER A 173 -11.40 -11.58 4.74
CA SER A 173 -10.97 -11.13 3.42
C SER A 173 -12.08 -11.39 2.39
N TRP A 174 -13.15 -10.61 2.50
CA TRP A 174 -14.25 -10.65 1.53
C TRP A 174 -13.78 -10.11 0.19
N THR A 175 -13.78 -10.97 -0.83
CA THR A 175 -13.43 -10.62 -2.21
C THR A 175 -14.23 -11.50 -3.16
N TYR A 176 -14.36 -11.07 -4.42
CA TYR A 176 -15.06 -11.84 -5.45
C TYR A 176 -14.45 -11.58 -6.83
N ILE A 177 -14.64 -12.55 -7.73
CA ILE A 177 -14.14 -12.50 -9.11
C ILE A 177 -14.72 -11.29 -9.83
N PHE A 178 -13.87 -10.50 -10.50
CA PHE A 178 -14.25 -9.21 -11.12
C PHE A 178 -14.89 -8.19 -10.17
N ARG A 179 -14.39 -8.10 -8.92
CA ARG A 179 -14.84 -7.09 -7.96
C ARG A 179 -14.75 -5.67 -8.50
N ASP A 180 -15.90 -5.00 -8.54
CA ASP A 180 -16.08 -3.63 -9.04
C ASP A 180 -15.47 -3.40 -10.44
N SER A 181 -15.46 -4.44 -11.28
CA SER A 181 -14.77 -4.40 -12.58
C SER A 181 -15.32 -3.35 -13.54
N ALA A 182 -16.58 -2.94 -13.36
CA ALA A 182 -17.18 -1.83 -14.09
C ALA A 182 -16.37 -0.51 -13.99
N LEU A 183 -15.58 -0.33 -12.92
CA LEU A 183 -14.78 0.88 -12.70
C LEU A 183 -13.43 0.86 -13.42
N TRP A 184 -12.83 -0.31 -13.61
CA TRP A 184 -11.41 -0.42 -14.01
C TRP A 184 -11.15 -1.38 -15.17
N GLN A 185 -12.03 -2.35 -15.44
CA GLN A 185 -11.75 -3.45 -16.36
C GLN A 185 -11.46 -2.98 -17.77
N LYS A 186 -12.33 -2.12 -18.34
CA LYS A 186 -12.13 -1.60 -19.68
C LYS A 186 -10.79 -0.89 -19.83
N HIS A 187 -10.42 -0.08 -18.84
CA HIS A 187 -9.16 0.66 -18.84
C HIS A 187 -7.96 -0.27 -18.69
N LEU A 188 -8.06 -1.29 -17.84
CA LEU A 188 -7.02 -2.31 -17.71
C LEU A 188 -6.86 -3.11 -19.01
N GLU A 189 -7.95 -3.50 -19.67
CA GLU A 189 -7.91 -4.22 -20.95
C GLU A 189 -7.25 -3.39 -22.05
N GLU A 190 -7.65 -2.11 -22.20
CA GLU A 190 -7.02 -1.17 -23.14
C GLU A 190 -5.52 -1.00 -22.85
N TYR A 191 -5.15 -0.86 -21.57
CA TYR A 191 -3.75 -0.75 -21.13
C TYR A 191 -2.96 -2.03 -21.43
N LEU A 192 -3.49 -3.21 -21.08
CA LEU A 192 -2.82 -4.49 -21.30
C LEU A 192 -2.61 -4.76 -22.80
N ASP A 193 -3.60 -4.45 -23.64
CA ASP A 193 -3.48 -4.60 -25.09
C ASP A 193 -2.33 -3.74 -25.65
N GLY A 194 -2.25 -2.47 -25.22
CA GLY A 194 -1.15 -1.57 -25.57
C GLY A 194 0.21 -2.04 -25.03
N ARG A 195 0.25 -2.50 -23.78
CA ARG A 195 1.48 -2.95 -23.11
C ARG A 195 2.05 -4.22 -23.74
N VAL A 196 1.19 -5.19 -24.04
CA VAL A 196 1.58 -6.43 -24.75
C VAL A 196 2.14 -6.10 -26.13
N ALA A 197 1.45 -5.24 -26.90
CA ALA A 197 1.94 -4.81 -28.21
C ALA A 197 3.32 -4.13 -28.14
N ALA A 198 3.51 -3.24 -27.16
CA ALA A 198 4.79 -2.55 -26.97
C ALA A 198 5.93 -3.50 -26.58
N LYS A 199 5.69 -4.43 -25.65
CA LYS A 199 6.69 -5.43 -25.25
C LYS A 199 7.02 -6.39 -26.38
N LYS A 200 6.00 -6.88 -27.10
CA LYS A 200 6.15 -7.70 -28.31
C LYS A 200 7.04 -7.00 -29.35
N ALA A 201 6.82 -5.72 -29.62
CA ALA A 201 7.61 -4.96 -30.59
C ALA A 201 9.09 -4.85 -30.21
N ARG A 202 9.42 -4.93 -28.91
CA ARG A 202 10.80 -4.97 -28.39
C ARG A 202 11.38 -6.38 -28.26
N GLY A 203 10.62 -7.42 -28.60
CA GLY A 203 11.01 -8.81 -28.35
C GLY A 203 10.94 -9.24 -26.88
N GLU A 204 10.34 -8.42 -26.01
CA GLU A 204 10.15 -8.72 -24.59
C GLU A 204 8.88 -9.55 -24.41
N ARG A 205 8.99 -10.69 -23.70
CA ARG A 205 7.88 -11.62 -23.43
C ARG A 205 7.67 -11.83 -21.93
N SER A 206 7.64 -10.75 -21.17
CA SER A 206 7.37 -10.80 -19.74
C SER A 206 6.28 -9.81 -19.34
N LEU A 207 5.46 -10.16 -18.35
CA LEU A 207 4.50 -9.24 -17.73
C LEU A 207 4.56 -9.42 -16.21
N SER A 208 4.71 -8.31 -15.49
CA SER A 208 4.74 -8.28 -14.04
C SER A 208 3.52 -7.52 -13.52
N VAL A 209 2.73 -8.18 -12.68
CA VAL A 209 1.50 -7.64 -12.08
C VAL A 209 1.60 -7.79 -10.57
N GLN A 210 1.09 -6.83 -9.81
CA GLN A 210 0.94 -6.93 -8.35
C GLN A 210 -0.52 -6.82 -7.95
N SER A 211 -0.96 -7.68 -7.04
CA SER A 211 -2.21 -7.58 -6.30
C SER A 211 -1.86 -7.46 -4.82
N VAL A 212 -2.18 -6.32 -4.21
CA VAL A 212 -1.83 -5.96 -2.84
C VAL A 212 -3.08 -6.02 -1.98
N GLY A 213 -3.11 -6.98 -1.04
CA GLY A 213 -4.34 -7.37 -0.35
C GLY A 213 -5.11 -8.44 -1.14
N ALA A 214 -4.41 -9.49 -1.57
CA ALA A 214 -4.91 -10.49 -2.50
C ALA A 214 -6.10 -11.33 -1.98
N ALA A 215 -6.32 -11.35 -0.66
CA ALA A 215 -7.37 -12.12 -0.01
C ALA A 215 -7.31 -13.61 -0.43
N TYR A 216 -8.46 -14.30 -0.52
CA TYR A 216 -8.53 -15.70 -0.99
C TYR A 216 -8.20 -15.90 -2.48
N GLY A 217 -7.64 -14.89 -3.17
CA GLY A 217 -7.10 -15.01 -4.52
C GLY A 217 -8.02 -14.53 -5.64
N ALA A 218 -9.24 -14.09 -5.37
CA ALA A 218 -10.18 -13.68 -6.43
C ALA A 218 -9.64 -12.54 -7.31
N GLU A 219 -8.96 -11.55 -6.71
CA GLU A 219 -8.33 -10.46 -7.45
C GLU A 219 -7.18 -10.96 -8.34
N PRO A 220 -6.14 -11.66 -7.83
CA PRO A 220 -5.06 -12.15 -8.70
C PRO A 220 -5.55 -13.17 -9.76
N TYR A 221 -6.61 -13.95 -9.50
CA TYR A 221 -7.21 -14.81 -10.53
C TYR A 221 -7.86 -13.99 -11.65
N THR A 222 -8.58 -12.94 -11.30
CA THR A 222 -9.17 -12.01 -12.27
C THR A 222 -8.07 -11.37 -13.14
N LEU A 223 -6.95 -10.98 -12.52
CA LEU A 223 -5.79 -10.43 -13.24
C LEU A 223 -5.14 -11.49 -14.16
N ALA A 224 -5.03 -12.74 -13.73
CA ALA A 224 -4.54 -13.83 -14.57
C ALA A 224 -5.43 -14.06 -15.81
N ILE A 225 -6.74 -14.10 -15.60
CA ILE A 225 -7.76 -14.25 -16.64
C ILE A 225 -7.69 -13.11 -17.67
N LEU A 226 -7.60 -11.85 -17.20
CA LEU A 226 -7.53 -10.68 -18.07
C LEU A 226 -6.20 -10.59 -18.82
N THR A 227 -5.09 -10.95 -18.16
CA THR A 227 -3.77 -11.01 -18.79
C THR A 227 -3.73 -12.07 -19.89
N GLU A 228 -4.28 -13.26 -19.64
CA GLU A 228 -4.41 -14.31 -20.65
C GLU A 228 -5.23 -13.82 -21.85
N ALA A 229 -6.35 -13.15 -21.59
CA ALA A 229 -7.21 -12.62 -22.64
C ALA A 229 -6.47 -11.59 -23.51
N ALA A 230 -5.68 -10.68 -22.90
CA ALA A 230 -4.89 -9.69 -23.62
C ALA A 230 -3.82 -10.33 -24.52
N LEU A 231 -3.11 -11.34 -24.01
CA LEU A 231 -2.12 -12.10 -24.80
C LEU A 231 -2.78 -12.78 -26.01
N LYS A 232 -3.92 -13.44 -25.80
CA LYS A 232 -4.67 -14.08 -26.89
C LYS A 232 -5.18 -13.07 -27.92
N ARG A 233 -5.73 -11.93 -27.50
CA ARG A 233 -6.16 -10.85 -28.41
C ARG A 233 -5.01 -10.32 -29.26
N ALA A 234 -3.80 -10.26 -28.72
CA ALA A 234 -2.59 -9.86 -29.44
C ALA A 234 -2.01 -10.95 -30.38
N GLY A 235 -2.68 -12.11 -30.48
CA GLY A 235 -2.23 -13.25 -31.28
C GLY A 235 -1.02 -13.97 -30.68
N GLU A 236 -0.81 -13.84 -29.37
CA GLU A 236 0.30 -14.48 -28.66
C GLU A 236 -0.11 -15.78 -27.99
N ASP A 237 0.83 -16.73 -27.92
CA ASP A 237 0.71 -17.90 -27.07
C ASP A 237 1.01 -17.51 -25.61
N PRO A 238 0.05 -17.61 -24.68
CA PRO A 238 0.29 -17.31 -23.27
C PRO A 238 1.44 -18.09 -22.65
N LYS A 239 1.73 -19.31 -23.14
CA LYS A 239 2.84 -20.14 -22.62
C LYS A 239 4.22 -19.63 -23.02
N ALA A 240 4.29 -18.78 -24.05
CA ALA A 240 5.54 -18.16 -24.48
C ALA A 240 5.89 -16.88 -23.69
N TRP A 241 5.06 -16.49 -22.72
CA TRP A 241 5.26 -15.32 -21.87
C TRP A 241 5.60 -15.71 -20.43
N ASP A 242 6.59 -15.02 -19.86
CA ASP A 242 6.89 -15.04 -18.42
C ASP A 242 5.94 -14.06 -17.70
N VAL A 243 4.76 -14.56 -17.33
CA VAL A 243 3.76 -13.80 -16.58
C VAL A 243 3.90 -14.07 -15.09
N ARG A 244 4.04 -13.01 -14.30
CA ARG A 244 4.12 -13.08 -12.84
C ARG A 244 3.12 -12.14 -12.21
N ILE A 245 2.26 -12.68 -11.36
CA ILE A 245 1.24 -11.96 -10.58
C ILE A 245 1.60 -12.14 -9.11
N ALA A 246 2.33 -11.17 -8.57
CA ALA A 246 2.72 -11.17 -7.17
C ALA A 246 1.49 -10.83 -6.30
N ALA A 247 1.03 -11.78 -5.50
CA ALA A 247 -0.20 -11.68 -4.72
C ALA A 247 0.11 -11.51 -3.22
N ALA A 248 0.18 -10.27 -2.77
CA ALA A 248 0.60 -9.91 -1.43
C ALA A 248 -0.56 -9.98 -0.44
N ASP A 249 -0.40 -10.69 0.68
CA ASP A 249 -1.39 -10.69 1.77
C ASP A 249 -0.72 -10.99 3.13
N MET A 250 -1.41 -10.68 4.23
CA MET A 250 -0.96 -11.01 5.58
C MET A 250 -1.61 -12.30 6.13
N SER A 251 -2.72 -12.75 5.54
CA SER A 251 -3.44 -13.94 5.96
C SER A 251 -2.83 -15.21 5.37
N LEU A 252 -2.43 -16.13 6.24
CA LEU A 252 -1.76 -17.36 5.85
C LEU A 252 -2.68 -18.27 5.03
N MET A 253 -3.96 -18.33 5.37
CA MET A 253 -4.95 -19.12 4.63
C MET A 253 -5.29 -18.49 3.28
N SER A 254 -5.32 -17.16 3.20
CA SER A 254 -5.45 -16.42 1.94
C SER A 254 -4.31 -16.78 0.98
N LEU A 255 -3.06 -16.78 1.47
CA LEU A 255 -1.88 -17.11 0.66
C LEU A 255 -1.91 -18.55 0.14
N ILE A 256 -2.30 -19.52 0.99
CA ILE A 256 -2.45 -20.92 0.58
C ILE A 256 -3.57 -21.06 -0.45
N SER A 257 -4.72 -20.42 -0.22
CA SER A 257 -5.85 -20.44 -1.17
C SER A 257 -5.43 -19.89 -2.53
N ALA A 258 -4.78 -18.71 -2.54
CA ALA A 258 -4.26 -18.03 -3.72
C ALA A 258 -3.28 -18.91 -4.50
N ARG A 259 -2.39 -19.63 -3.80
CA ARG A 259 -1.42 -20.56 -4.40
C ARG A 259 -2.10 -21.75 -5.06
N GLU A 260 -3.12 -22.27 -4.40
CA GLU A 260 -3.84 -23.46 -4.85
C GLU A 260 -4.91 -23.17 -5.90
N GLY A 261 -5.22 -21.89 -6.11
CA GLY A 261 -6.18 -21.45 -7.11
C GLY A 261 -7.62 -21.57 -6.65
N PHE A 262 -7.90 -21.80 -5.37
CA PHE A 262 -9.27 -22.03 -4.90
C PHE A 262 -10.04 -20.72 -4.74
N TYR A 263 -11.31 -20.77 -5.12
CA TYR A 263 -12.29 -19.71 -4.96
C TYR A 263 -13.62 -20.32 -4.53
N LYS A 264 -14.25 -19.77 -3.49
CA LYS A 264 -15.58 -20.21 -3.04
C LYS A 264 -16.65 -19.36 -3.69
N ASP A 265 -17.70 -20.01 -4.18
CA ASP A 265 -18.87 -19.33 -4.72
C ASP A 265 -19.49 -18.42 -3.66
N PRO A 266 -19.62 -17.12 -3.94
CA PRO A 266 -20.20 -16.16 -3.02
C PRO A 266 -21.69 -16.40 -2.72
N ASP A 267 -22.42 -17.08 -3.61
CA ASP A 267 -23.88 -17.27 -3.50
C ASP A 267 -24.29 -18.14 -2.28
N GLY A 268 -23.32 -18.73 -1.56
CA GLY A 268 -23.52 -19.49 -0.32
C GLY A 268 -23.15 -18.76 1.00
N GLY A 269 -22.86 -17.45 0.97
CA GLY A 269 -22.40 -16.67 2.13
C GLY A 269 -23.43 -15.72 2.76
N GLY A 270 -23.23 -15.35 4.02
CA GLY A 270 -24.10 -14.43 4.79
C GLY A 270 -23.90 -12.92 4.51
N TYR A 271 -23.13 -12.55 3.47
CA TYR A 271 -22.84 -11.15 3.10
C TYR A 271 -23.40 -10.83 1.72
N TYR A 272 -23.77 -9.56 1.50
CA TYR A 272 -24.24 -9.10 0.20
C TYR A 272 -23.10 -9.09 -0.82
N ILE A 273 -23.11 -10.09 -1.69
CA ILE A 273 -22.24 -10.14 -2.86
C ILE A 273 -23.10 -9.81 -4.08
N PRO A 274 -22.72 -8.81 -4.90
CA PRO A 274 -23.56 -8.41 -6.02
C PRO A 274 -23.82 -9.58 -6.98
N LYS A 275 -25.05 -9.67 -7.50
CA LYS A 275 -25.46 -10.72 -8.45
C LYS A 275 -24.51 -10.85 -9.67
N TYR A 276 -23.92 -9.74 -10.11
CA TYR A 276 -22.99 -9.73 -11.24
C TYR A 276 -21.72 -10.55 -10.97
N ALA A 277 -21.31 -10.74 -9.71
CA ALA A 277 -20.15 -11.55 -9.34
C ALA A 277 -20.40 -13.03 -9.63
N GLY A 278 -21.59 -13.54 -9.31
CA GLY A 278 -22.01 -14.90 -9.67
C GLY A 278 -22.15 -15.09 -11.18
N GLU A 279 -22.58 -14.05 -11.92
CA GLU A 279 -22.61 -14.09 -13.38
C GLU A 279 -21.21 -14.14 -13.99
N ALA A 280 -20.27 -13.36 -13.46
CA ALA A 280 -18.87 -13.39 -13.87
C ALA A 280 -18.25 -14.78 -13.60
N LEU A 281 -18.46 -15.34 -12.40
CA LEU A 281 -18.02 -16.70 -12.06
C LEU A 281 -18.54 -17.75 -13.04
N ARG A 282 -19.86 -17.74 -13.32
CA ARG A 282 -20.48 -18.67 -14.29
C ARG A 282 -19.91 -18.51 -15.70
N ARG A 283 -19.62 -17.28 -16.14
CA ARG A 283 -18.98 -17.01 -17.43
C ARG A 283 -17.58 -17.62 -17.48
N GLU A 284 -16.72 -17.33 -16.49
CA GLU A 284 -15.36 -17.87 -16.46
C GLU A 284 -15.32 -19.40 -16.31
N HIS A 285 -16.34 -19.97 -15.66
CA HIS A 285 -16.55 -21.41 -15.62
C HIS A 285 -16.90 -21.98 -17.00
N ALA A 286 -17.84 -21.37 -17.72
CA ALA A 286 -18.21 -21.76 -19.08
C ALA A 286 -17.04 -21.65 -20.06
N GLU A 287 -16.14 -20.69 -19.85
CA GLU A 287 -14.91 -20.52 -20.62
C GLU A 287 -13.76 -21.44 -20.18
N GLY A 288 -13.98 -22.27 -19.16
CA GLY A 288 -13.01 -23.26 -18.67
C GLY A 288 -11.84 -22.66 -17.90
N ARG A 289 -11.90 -21.37 -17.53
CA ARG A 289 -10.84 -20.70 -16.76
C ARG A 289 -10.96 -20.95 -15.24
N LEU A 290 -12.19 -21.21 -14.78
CA LEU A 290 -12.50 -21.67 -13.43
C LEU A 290 -13.18 -23.04 -13.50
N LEU A 291 -12.57 -24.06 -12.90
CA LEU A 291 -13.06 -25.43 -12.91
C LEU A 291 -13.75 -25.75 -11.58
N PRO A 292 -14.85 -26.52 -11.56
CA PRO A 292 -15.52 -26.87 -10.31
C PRO A 292 -14.59 -27.74 -9.46
N ALA A 293 -14.59 -27.54 -8.14
CA ALA A 293 -13.77 -28.27 -7.17
C ALA A 293 -14.61 -28.89 -6.04
N GLY A 294 -15.93 -29.03 -6.26
CA GLY A 294 -16.89 -29.58 -5.30
C GLY A 294 -17.43 -28.55 -4.30
N ALA A 295 -18.60 -28.80 -3.71
CA ALA A 295 -19.21 -27.98 -2.65
C ALA A 295 -19.26 -26.46 -2.93
N GLY A 296 -19.51 -26.05 -4.18
CA GLY A 296 -19.51 -24.63 -4.57
C GLY A 296 -18.12 -23.99 -4.57
N LEU A 297 -17.05 -24.78 -4.57
CA LEU A 297 -15.69 -24.33 -4.81
C LEU A 297 -15.39 -24.41 -6.29
N TYR A 298 -14.56 -23.48 -6.74
CA TYR A 298 -13.94 -23.44 -8.04
C TYR A 298 -12.43 -23.38 -7.86
N ARG A 299 -11.71 -23.82 -8.89
CA ARG A 299 -10.25 -23.77 -8.96
C ARG A 299 -9.81 -23.10 -10.25
N LEU A 300 -8.84 -22.20 -10.17
CA LEU A 300 -8.18 -21.61 -11.33
C LEU A 300 -7.57 -22.69 -12.21
N ARG A 301 -7.69 -22.53 -13.53
CA ARG A 301 -7.12 -23.45 -14.52
C ARG A 301 -5.62 -23.65 -14.28
N GLU A 302 -5.18 -24.89 -14.43
CA GLU A 302 -3.87 -25.36 -13.94
C GLU A 302 -2.67 -24.66 -14.60
N ASP A 303 -2.79 -24.20 -15.83
CA ASP A 303 -1.76 -23.46 -16.56
C ASP A 303 -1.70 -21.96 -16.19
N LEU A 304 -2.77 -21.39 -15.63
CA LEU A 304 -2.79 -20.01 -15.12
C LEU A 304 -2.33 -19.92 -13.67
N ARG A 305 -2.52 -21.00 -12.89
CA ARG A 305 -2.17 -21.06 -11.47
C ARG A 305 -0.69 -20.71 -11.18
N PRO A 306 0.31 -21.17 -11.96
CA PRO A 306 1.71 -20.79 -11.75
C PRO A 306 2.00 -19.29 -11.92
N TRP A 307 1.14 -18.54 -12.62
CA TRP A 307 1.29 -17.09 -12.75
C TRP A 307 1.06 -16.39 -11.41
N VAL A 308 0.21 -16.95 -10.54
CA VAL A 308 -0.10 -16.38 -9.23
C VAL A 308 0.96 -16.80 -8.21
N GLN A 309 1.71 -15.83 -7.73
CA GLN A 309 2.84 -15.99 -6.81
C GLN A 309 2.51 -15.27 -5.50
N PRO A 310 1.80 -15.94 -4.57
CA PRO A 310 1.45 -15.34 -3.31
C PRO A 310 2.66 -15.20 -2.40
N PHE A 311 2.73 -14.10 -1.67
CA PHE A 311 3.77 -13.87 -0.68
C PHE A 311 3.25 -13.09 0.53
N TYR A 312 3.86 -13.36 1.68
CA TYR A 312 3.51 -12.73 2.93
C TYR A 312 4.03 -11.29 2.98
N ILE A 313 3.15 -10.37 3.38
CA ILE A 313 3.52 -9.01 3.74
C ILE A 313 2.63 -8.47 4.85
N ASP A 314 3.22 -7.84 5.88
CA ASP A 314 2.51 -6.92 6.75
C ASP A 314 2.66 -5.50 6.19
N LEU A 315 1.61 -4.98 5.58
CA LEU A 315 1.59 -3.63 5.02
C LEU A 315 1.66 -2.52 6.07
N ASN A 316 1.48 -2.81 7.36
CA ASN A 316 1.79 -1.86 8.43
C ASN A 316 3.28 -1.79 8.76
N ASP A 317 4.06 -2.82 8.41
CA ASP A 317 5.50 -2.84 8.54
C ASP A 317 6.17 -2.26 7.29
N VAL A 318 6.60 -1.01 7.40
CA VAL A 318 7.20 -0.26 6.28
C VAL A 318 8.50 -0.88 5.79
N ARG A 319 9.18 -1.68 6.63
CA ARG A 319 10.40 -2.37 6.21
C ARG A 319 10.10 -3.43 5.15
N GLN A 320 8.94 -4.08 5.25
CA GLN A 320 8.48 -5.10 4.30
C GLN A 320 7.96 -4.50 2.99
N HIS A 321 7.67 -3.20 2.93
CA HIS A 321 7.26 -2.54 1.68
C HIS A 321 8.30 -2.72 0.57
N ARG A 322 9.56 -2.96 0.92
CA ARG A 322 10.63 -3.28 -0.03
C ARG A 322 10.29 -4.47 -0.94
N ALA A 323 9.52 -5.44 -0.47
CA ALA A 323 9.06 -6.56 -1.29
C ALA A 323 8.16 -6.11 -2.46
N LEU A 324 7.38 -5.03 -2.27
CA LEU A 324 6.54 -4.43 -3.30
C LEU A 324 7.32 -3.47 -4.20
N THR A 325 8.34 -2.79 -3.66
CA THR A 325 9.05 -1.71 -4.35
C THR A 325 10.28 -2.16 -5.14
N ARG A 326 10.71 -3.42 -4.98
CA ARG A 326 11.88 -3.97 -5.67
C ARG A 326 11.66 -4.24 -7.15
N THR A 327 10.42 -4.49 -7.55
CA THR A 327 10.07 -4.73 -8.95
C THR A 327 9.39 -3.50 -9.52
N GLU A 328 9.52 -3.33 -10.84
CA GLU A 328 8.75 -2.35 -11.60
C GLU A 328 7.59 -3.07 -12.29
N PRO A 329 6.45 -3.26 -11.59
CA PRO A 329 5.30 -3.93 -12.17
C PRO A 329 4.70 -3.10 -13.31
N ASP A 330 4.19 -3.79 -14.33
CA ASP A 330 3.37 -3.19 -15.38
C ASP A 330 2.00 -2.74 -14.81
N VAL A 331 1.44 -3.55 -13.91
CA VAL A 331 0.11 -3.33 -13.33
C VAL A 331 0.16 -3.52 -11.82
N VAL A 332 -0.45 -2.60 -11.07
CA VAL A 332 -0.66 -2.75 -9.62
C VAL A 332 -2.12 -2.52 -9.24
N PHE A 333 -2.63 -3.49 -8.51
CA PHE A 333 -3.93 -3.47 -7.88
C PHE A 333 -3.74 -3.42 -6.37
N ALA A 334 -4.36 -2.44 -5.73
CA ALA A 334 -4.37 -2.29 -4.27
C ALA A 334 -5.77 -1.90 -3.82
N ASN A 335 -6.77 -2.67 -4.25
CA ASN A 335 -8.17 -2.39 -3.99
C ASN A 335 -8.52 -2.71 -2.54
N TYR A 336 -9.23 -1.81 -1.88
CA TYR A 336 -9.76 -2.00 -0.51
C TYR A 336 -8.72 -2.25 0.59
N VAL A 337 -7.41 -2.27 0.29
CA VAL A 337 -6.38 -2.60 1.30
C VAL A 337 -5.92 -1.37 2.10
N LEU A 338 -5.77 -0.20 1.45
CA LEU A 338 -5.22 0.99 2.09
C LEU A 338 -6.07 1.50 3.25
N THR A 339 -7.38 1.23 3.26
CA THR A 339 -8.29 1.59 4.35
C THR A 339 -8.08 0.80 5.63
N HIS A 340 -7.36 -0.32 5.57
CA HIS A 340 -7.06 -1.14 6.74
C HIS A 340 -5.67 -0.85 7.33
N LEU A 341 -4.90 0.05 6.70
CA LEU A 341 -3.55 0.38 7.13
C LEU A 341 -3.56 1.57 8.10
N ARG A 342 -2.53 1.60 8.96
CA ARG A 342 -2.16 2.83 9.67
C ARG A 342 -1.80 3.91 8.65
N LEU A 343 -2.11 5.17 8.99
CA LEU A 343 -1.97 6.30 8.08
C LEU A 343 -0.55 6.45 7.50
N ALA A 344 0.49 6.36 8.33
CA ALA A 344 1.87 6.54 7.87
C ALA A 344 2.33 5.47 6.86
N PRO A 345 2.13 4.15 7.10
CA PRO A 345 2.33 3.12 6.09
C PRO A 345 1.51 3.33 4.81
N ALA A 346 0.21 3.67 4.91
CA ALA A 346 -0.64 3.93 3.74
C ALA A 346 -0.12 5.07 2.87
N VAL A 347 0.26 6.20 3.50
CA VAL A 347 0.81 7.35 2.78
C VAL A 347 2.11 6.99 2.08
N ARG A 348 3.01 6.23 2.72
CA ARG A 348 4.27 5.82 2.09
C ARG A 348 4.08 4.90 0.90
N LEU A 349 3.16 3.94 0.97
CA LEU A 349 2.82 3.09 -0.18
C LEU A 349 2.22 3.92 -1.32
N ALA A 350 1.26 4.78 -1.00
CA ALA A 350 0.64 5.67 -1.99
C ALA A 350 1.68 6.61 -2.62
N GLU A 351 2.58 7.20 -1.83
CA GLU A 351 3.68 8.03 -2.33
C GLU A 351 4.61 7.23 -3.25
N HIS A 352 4.96 6.00 -2.87
CA HIS A 352 5.77 5.15 -3.73
C HIS A 352 5.10 4.87 -5.07
N TRP A 353 3.84 4.43 -5.06
CA TRP A 353 3.06 4.12 -6.26
C TRP A 353 2.81 5.36 -7.14
N LEU A 354 2.58 6.53 -6.52
CA LEU A 354 2.30 7.79 -7.20
C LEU A 354 3.56 8.58 -7.59
N SER A 355 4.73 8.24 -7.05
CA SER A 355 6.00 8.95 -7.36
C SER A 355 6.42 8.85 -8.83
N GLY A 356 5.73 8.03 -9.63
CA GLY A 356 5.98 7.90 -11.06
C GLY A 356 7.28 7.16 -11.37
N LEU A 357 7.91 6.53 -10.38
CA LEU A 357 9.10 5.68 -10.56
C LEU A 357 8.75 4.29 -11.14
N TRP A 358 7.53 4.12 -11.65
CA TRP A 358 6.90 2.82 -11.90
C TRP A 358 6.79 2.58 -13.39
N SER A 359 7.94 2.42 -14.06
CA SER A 359 8.09 2.37 -15.52
C SER A 359 7.46 3.58 -16.23
N ASP A 360 7.85 3.84 -17.48
CA ASP A 360 7.24 4.94 -18.26
C ASP A 360 5.72 4.70 -18.56
N HIS A 361 5.16 3.56 -18.12
CA HIS A 361 3.85 3.05 -18.48
C HIS A 361 3.22 2.15 -17.40
N GLY A 362 3.02 2.58 -16.16
CA GLY A 362 2.33 1.79 -15.13
C GLY A 362 0.80 1.97 -15.08
N PHE A 363 0.04 0.92 -14.76
CA PHE A 363 -1.39 1.00 -14.42
C PHE A 363 -1.61 0.82 -12.91
N LEU A 364 -2.37 1.72 -12.29
CA LEU A 364 -2.73 1.65 -10.86
C LEU A 364 -4.25 1.67 -10.64
N ALA A 365 -4.76 0.62 -10.01
CA ALA A 365 -6.14 0.54 -9.52
C ALA A 365 -6.22 0.56 -7.98
N MET A 366 -7.05 1.45 -7.46
CA MET A 366 -7.41 1.57 -6.04
C MET A 366 -8.91 1.86 -5.94
N ALA A 367 -9.75 0.83 -6.06
CA ALA A 367 -11.20 0.89 -6.33
C ALA A 367 -12.05 1.69 -5.32
N GLN A 368 -11.53 2.08 -4.15
CA GLN A 368 -12.24 3.01 -3.25
C GLN A 368 -11.96 4.50 -3.54
N THR A 369 -10.96 4.85 -4.35
CA THR A 369 -10.49 6.23 -4.49
C THR A 369 -9.94 6.63 -5.86
N LEU A 370 -9.44 5.72 -6.71
CA LEU A 370 -8.73 6.09 -7.94
C LEU A 370 -8.59 4.95 -8.97
N VAL A 371 -8.72 5.29 -10.26
CA VAL A 371 -8.08 4.58 -11.37
C VAL A 371 -7.16 5.59 -12.07
N ALA A 372 -5.87 5.29 -12.18
CA ALA A 372 -4.89 6.18 -12.80
C ALA A 372 -4.00 5.45 -13.79
N GLU A 373 -3.73 6.11 -14.91
CA GLU A 373 -2.84 5.64 -15.97
C GLU A 373 -1.66 6.63 -16.11
N ALA A 374 -0.42 6.11 -16.09
CA ALA A 374 0.79 6.91 -16.32
C ALA A 374 1.18 6.85 -17.81
N SER A 375 1.51 8.00 -18.40
CA SER A 375 1.96 8.08 -19.81
C SER A 375 3.42 8.55 -19.93
N SER A 376 4.08 8.18 -21.03
CA SER A 376 5.48 8.51 -21.38
C SER A 376 5.80 10.00 -21.48
N ALA A 377 4.79 10.88 -21.40
CA ALA A 377 4.98 12.33 -21.34
C ALA A 377 5.16 12.86 -19.90
N GLY A 378 5.27 11.98 -18.89
CA GLY A 378 5.40 12.37 -17.48
C GLY A 378 4.11 12.91 -16.85
N GLY A 379 2.97 12.73 -17.52
CA GLY A 379 1.65 13.12 -17.02
C GLY A 379 0.88 11.92 -16.47
N LEU A 380 0.47 12.00 -15.19
CA LEU A 380 -0.62 11.20 -14.64
C LEU A 380 -1.90 11.63 -15.35
N SER A 381 -2.41 10.79 -16.26
CA SER A 381 -3.68 11.00 -16.93
C SER A 381 -4.76 10.32 -16.08
N ALA A 382 -5.38 11.09 -15.18
CA ALA A 382 -6.71 10.74 -14.68
C ALA A 382 -7.73 11.30 -15.67
N LYS A 383 -8.51 10.45 -16.36
CA LYS A 383 -9.62 10.93 -17.20
C LYS A 383 -10.78 11.38 -16.29
N GLY A 384 -10.71 12.65 -15.90
CA GLY A 384 -11.70 13.48 -15.19
C GLY A 384 -11.19 14.93 -15.17
N LYS A 385 -12.08 15.94 -15.25
CA LYS A 385 -11.71 17.37 -15.35
C LYS A 385 -10.54 17.75 -14.42
N VAL A 386 -9.57 18.52 -14.93
CA VAL A 386 -8.30 18.94 -14.30
C VAL A 386 -8.43 19.56 -12.89
N GLY A 387 -9.64 19.91 -12.43
CA GLY A 387 -9.93 20.22 -11.02
C GLY A 387 -9.86 19.02 -10.05
N HIS A 388 -9.66 17.80 -10.54
CA HIS A 388 -9.84 16.58 -9.76
C HIS A 388 -8.63 16.01 -9.03
N LEU A 389 -7.38 16.48 -9.20
CA LEU A 389 -6.31 16.09 -8.24
C LEU A 389 -6.64 16.62 -6.83
N GLY A 390 -7.15 17.85 -6.77
CA GLY A 390 -7.62 18.46 -5.52
C GLY A 390 -8.85 17.74 -4.94
N SER A 391 -9.78 17.28 -5.77
CA SER A 391 -10.92 16.47 -5.31
C SER A 391 -10.59 15.00 -5.08
N PHE A 392 -9.54 14.46 -5.71
CA PHE A 392 -8.97 13.12 -5.52
C PHE A 392 -8.35 13.04 -4.13
N LEU A 393 -7.50 14.00 -3.80
CA LEU A 393 -6.92 14.12 -2.47
C LEU A 393 -8.00 14.43 -1.43
N ARG A 394 -9.02 15.22 -1.80
CA ARG A 394 -10.19 15.45 -0.95
C ARG A 394 -11.02 14.18 -0.77
N GLY A 395 -11.17 13.34 -1.80
CA GLY A 395 -11.89 12.06 -1.76
C GLY A 395 -11.14 11.00 -0.96
N VAL A 396 -9.82 10.87 -1.14
CA VAL A 396 -8.95 10.04 -0.29
C VAL A 396 -9.00 10.52 1.16
N SER A 397 -8.89 11.84 1.42
CA SER A 397 -9.04 12.39 2.78
C SER A 397 -10.44 12.24 3.35
N LEU A 398 -11.51 12.32 2.55
CA LEU A 398 -12.90 12.13 3.00
C LEU A 398 -13.20 10.66 3.25
N THR A 399 -12.68 9.72 2.46
CA THR A 399 -12.85 8.27 2.67
C THR A 399 -12.02 7.78 3.84
N VAL A 400 -10.74 8.19 3.92
CA VAL A 400 -9.88 7.91 5.09
C VAL A 400 -10.41 8.63 6.34
N GLY A 401 -10.95 9.84 6.19
CA GLY A 401 -11.55 10.63 7.27
C GLY A 401 -12.94 10.15 7.72
N ALA A 402 -13.78 9.63 6.83
CA ALA A 402 -15.09 9.06 7.18
C ALA A 402 -14.93 7.71 7.91
N ILE A 403 -13.91 6.93 7.54
CA ILE A 403 -13.56 5.66 8.21
C ILE A 403 -12.85 5.94 9.54
N GLY A 404 -12.00 6.96 9.61
CA GLY A 404 -11.49 7.50 10.88
C GLY A 404 -12.61 8.02 11.80
N GLY A 405 -13.69 8.56 11.23
CA GLY A 405 -14.90 8.95 11.94
C GLY A 405 -15.73 7.78 12.50
N ALA A 406 -15.76 6.63 11.81
CA ALA A 406 -16.37 5.40 12.33
C ALA A 406 -15.56 4.77 13.49
N TYR A 407 -14.27 5.10 13.58
CA TYR A 407 -13.39 4.83 14.71
C TYR A 407 -13.02 6.14 15.46
N GLY A 408 -14.01 6.99 15.76
CA GLY A 408 -13.90 8.11 16.70
C GLY A 408 -12.74 9.09 16.43
N GLY A 409 -12.83 9.90 15.37
CA GLY A 409 -11.93 11.02 15.13
C GLY A 409 -12.36 11.92 13.96
N ASP A 410 -12.28 13.24 14.16
CA ASP A 410 -12.72 14.28 13.23
C ASP A 410 -12.09 14.19 11.81
N SER A 411 -12.95 14.20 10.80
CA SER A 411 -12.61 14.04 9.37
C SER A 411 -11.88 15.23 8.72
N ALA A 412 -11.57 16.28 9.47
CA ALA A 412 -10.93 17.50 8.96
C ALA A 412 -9.38 17.43 8.95
N GLU A 413 -8.78 16.66 9.85
CA GLU A 413 -7.33 16.64 10.08
C GLU A 413 -6.49 16.13 8.87
N PRO A 414 -6.90 15.07 8.14
CA PRO A 414 -6.13 14.55 7.00
C PRO A 414 -6.06 15.53 5.82
N TRP A 415 -7.16 16.26 5.57
CA TRP A 415 -7.21 17.29 4.53
C TRP A 415 -6.29 18.46 4.86
N HIS A 416 -6.24 18.89 6.12
CA HIS A 416 -5.32 19.94 6.57
C HIS A 416 -3.86 19.50 6.43
N ARG A 417 -3.51 18.28 6.84
CA ARG A 417 -2.14 17.75 6.68
C ARG A 417 -1.72 17.61 5.22
N LEU A 418 -2.57 17.09 4.35
CA LEU A 418 -2.27 16.87 2.93
C LEU A 418 -2.23 18.17 2.12
N ARG A 419 -3.18 19.08 2.37
CA ARG A 419 -3.16 20.44 1.83
C ARG A 419 -1.90 21.17 2.29
N ASP A 420 -1.61 21.15 3.58
CA ASP A 420 -0.44 21.83 4.12
C ASP A 420 0.84 21.15 3.60
N MET A 421 0.87 19.84 3.37
CA MET A 421 1.98 19.14 2.73
C MET A 421 2.18 19.56 1.26
N LEU A 422 1.10 19.73 0.48
CA LEU A 422 1.15 20.12 -0.94
C LEU A 422 1.44 21.61 -1.16
N PHE A 423 0.93 22.48 -0.28
CA PHE A 423 1.18 23.92 -0.32
C PHE A 423 2.50 24.30 0.36
N THR A 424 2.96 23.57 1.37
CA THR A 424 4.29 23.80 1.98
C THR A 424 5.41 23.16 1.15
N ALA A 425 5.30 21.91 0.67
CA ALA A 425 6.40 21.16 0.03
C ALA A 425 7.12 21.85 -1.12
N ARG A 426 6.45 22.76 -1.84
CA ARG A 426 7.01 23.43 -3.02
C ARG A 426 7.71 24.74 -2.74
N THR A 427 7.57 25.29 -1.53
CA THR A 427 8.26 26.54 -1.17
C THR A 427 9.71 26.28 -0.74
N PRO A 428 10.67 27.16 -1.08
CA PRO A 428 12.04 27.05 -0.58
C PRO A 428 12.12 27.00 0.95
N THR A 429 11.28 27.76 1.65
CA THR A 429 11.22 27.80 3.11
C THR A 429 10.84 26.45 3.70
N ALA A 430 9.79 25.78 3.19
CA ALA A 430 9.40 24.47 3.72
C ALA A 430 10.44 23.39 3.42
N LYS A 431 11.09 23.42 2.24
CA LYS A 431 12.20 22.50 1.94
C LYS A 431 13.32 22.64 2.97
N ARG A 432 13.67 23.87 3.36
CA ARG A 432 14.67 24.16 4.40
C ARG A 432 14.22 23.70 5.79
N VAL A 433 12.96 23.91 6.15
CA VAL A 433 12.35 23.43 7.40
C VAL A 433 12.41 21.90 7.50
N ARG A 434 12.06 21.18 6.42
CA ARG A 434 12.16 19.72 6.39
C ARG A 434 13.60 19.22 6.46
N ALA A 435 14.51 19.91 5.78
CA ALA A 435 15.93 19.59 5.86
C ALA A 435 16.46 19.78 7.29
N ALA A 436 16.04 20.84 8.00
CA ALA A 436 16.40 21.05 9.39
C ALA A 436 15.85 19.94 10.31
N ALA A 437 14.57 19.59 10.18
CA ALA A 437 13.97 18.49 10.92
C ALA A 437 14.67 17.14 10.63
N ALA A 438 14.99 16.86 9.37
CA ALA A 438 15.70 15.64 8.98
C ALA A 438 17.13 15.58 9.54
N ARG A 439 17.85 16.71 9.60
CA ARG A 439 19.17 16.79 10.23
C ARG A 439 19.09 16.49 11.72
N TYR A 440 18.14 17.12 12.42
CA TYR A 440 17.92 16.88 13.85
C TYR A 440 17.63 15.40 14.14
N HIS A 441 16.72 14.79 13.38
CA HIS A 441 16.47 13.34 13.47
C HIS A 441 17.73 12.52 13.24
N SER A 442 18.48 12.82 12.19
CA SER A 442 19.72 12.10 11.90
C SER A 442 20.79 12.29 12.98
N ALA A 443 20.77 13.38 13.73
CA ALA A 443 21.64 13.60 14.88
C ALA A 443 21.15 12.80 16.09
N LEU A 444 19.84 12.82 16.39
CA LEU A 444 19.24 11.99 17.44
C LEU A 444 19.47 10.48 17.24
N TRP A 445 19.45 10.01 16.00
CA TRP A 445 19.78 8.62 15.68
C TRP A 445 21.22 8.23 16.01
N ARG A 446 22.14 9.21 16.03
CA ARG A 446 23.55 9.00 16.35
C ARG A 446 23.85 9.24 17.83
N ASP A 447 23.14 10.17 18.44
CA ASP A 447 23.21 10.49 19.86
C ASP A 447 21.79 10.72 20.41
N PRO A 448 21.24 9.80 21.22
CA PRO A 448 19.90 9.93 21.78
C PRO A 448 19.78 11.11 22.76
N PHE A 449 20.89 11.71 23.17
CA PHE A 449 20.93 12.91 24.01
C PHE A 449 21.17 14.20 23.20
N HIS A 450 21.27 14.13 21.87
CA HIS A 450 21.50 15.29 21.02
C HIS A 450 20.52 16.41 21.33
N ALA A 451 21.03 17.63 21.50
CA ALA A 451 20.24 18.84 21.67
C ALA A 451 20.54 19.78 20.51
N GLU A 452 19.51 20.47 20.01
CA GLU A 452 19.67 21.49 18.98
C GLU A 452 19.30 22.86 19.54
N ASP A 453 20.09 23.87 19.21
CA ASP A 453 19.77 25.26 19.50
C ASP A 453 18.54 25.71 18.71
N LEU A 454 17.64 26.42 19.39
CA LEU A 454 16.45 26.98 18.79
C LEU A 454 16.66 28.45 18.43
N ASP A 455 15.99 28.88 17.38
CA ASP A 455 15.87 30.29 17.04
C ASP A 455 15.00 30.99 18.10
N GLY A 456 15.64 31.73 19.01
CA GLY A 456 14.97 32.39 20.13
C GLY A 456 13.87 33.37 19.70
N GLU A 457 14.02 34.02 18.54
CA GLU A 457 12.99 34.92 18.00
C GLU A 457 11.76 34.14 17.51
N ALA A 458 11.98 32.97 16.89
CA ALA A 458 10.90 32.08 16.49
C ALA A 458 10.16 31.51 17.70
N LEU A 459 10.89 31.08 18.74
CA LEU A 459 10.26 30.59 19.96
C LEU A 459 9.44 31.70 20.65
N ALA A 460 9.99 32.90 20.77
CA ALA A 460 9.28 34.04 21.35
C ALA A 460 8.04 34.45 20.53
N ALA A 461 8.12 34.41 19.21
CA ALA A 461 6.96 34.66 18.35
C ALA A 461 5.86 33.61 18.53
N LEU A 462 6.25 32.35 18.69
CA LEU A 462 5.30 31.25 18.90
C LEU A 462 4.56 31.38 20.23
N GLU A 463 5.30 31.67 21.32
CA GLU A 463 4.73 31.93 22.64
C GLU A 463 3.81 33.16 22.63
N ARG A 464 4.23 34.25 21.97
CA ARG A 464 3.41 35.46 21.82
C ARG A 464 2.09 35.13 21.13
N VAL A 465 2.13 34.44 19.99
CA VAL A 465 0.89 34.08 19.27
C VAL A 465 0.04 33.12 20.09
N ALA A 466 0.62 32.12 20.76
CA ALA A 466 -0.10 31.21 21.64
C ALA A 466 -0.81 31.96 22.78
N SER A 467 -0.13 32.92 23.41
CA SER A 467 -0.70 33.76 24.47
C SER A 467 -1.82 34.67 23.95
N GLU A 468 -1.62 35.31 22.79
CA GLU A 468 -2.63 36.19 22.20
C GLU A 468 -3.89 35.45 21.78
N THR A 469 -3.75 34.24 21.25
CA THR A 469 -4.88 33.47 20.74
C THR A 469 -5.46 32.48 21.76
N GLY A 470 -4.79 32.30 22.90
CA GLY A 470 -5.13 31.30 23.91
C GLY A 470 -4.89 29.85 23.47
N ALA A 471 -4.18 29.63 22.35
CA ALA A 471 -3.99 28.32 21.78
C ALA A 471 -2.93 27.54 22.57
N ARG A 472 -3.25 26.29 22.91
CA ARG A 472 -2.23 25.33 23.33
C ARG A 472 -1.39 24.93 22.11
N VAL A 473 -0.06 25.06 22.22
CA VAL A 473 0.88 24.71 21.15
C VAL A 473 1.71 23.50 21.59
N GLU A 474 1.83 22.51 20.72
CA GLU A 474 2.62 21.30 20.96
C GLU A 474 3.70 21.12 19.90
N LEU A 475 4.86 20.60 20.32
CA LEU A 475 5.96 20.32 19.40
C LEU A 475 5.84 18.92 18.80
N THR A 476 6.02 18.82 17.49
CA THR A 476 6.08 17.54 16.79
C THR A 476 7.43 17.31 16.15
N ALA A 477 7.88 16.06 16.25
CA ALA A 477 9.15 15.61 15.70
C ALA A 477 9.13 15.50 14.17
N ASP A 478 7.98 15.25 13.56
CA ASP A 478 7.92 14.68 12.21
C ASP A 478 8.53 15.57 11.11
N ARG A 479 8.91 14.93 9.99
CA ARG A 479 9.51 15.59 8.80
C ARG A 479 8.50 16.47 8.04
N SER A 480 7.30 16.66 8.56
CA SER A 480 6.26 17.48 7.96
C SER A 480 6.17 18.83 8.67
N VAL A 481 5.91 19.89 7.89
CA VAL A 481 5.46 21.16 8.47
C VAL A 481 4.02 20.94 8.90
N VAL A 482 3.80 20.37 10.08
CA VAL A 482 2.44 20.17 10.58
C VAL A 482 2.07 21.38 11.42
N VAL A 483 1.07 22.12 10.95
CA VAL A 483 0.23 22.95 11.81
C VAL A 483 -1.20 22.45 11.67
N GLY A 484 -1.62 21.67 12.65
CA GLY A 484 -2.92 21.02 12.68
C GLY A 484 -3.30 20.72 14.13
N MET A 485 -4.58 20.48 14.36
CA MET A 485 -5.07 20.15 15.69
C MET A 485 -4.73 18.69 16.03
N THR A 486 -4.17 18.42 17.21
CA THR A 486 -4.04 17.06 17.75
C THR A 486 -5.37 16.58 18.34
N ARG A 487 -5.47 15.28 18.69
CA ARG A 487 -6.65 14.68 19.35
C ARG A 487 -7.15 15.45 20.59
N ASP A 488 -6.30 16.32 21.16
CA ASP A 488 -6.55 17.09 22.38
C ASP A 488 -6.69 18.61 22.11
N GLU A 489 -7.13 18.99 20.91
CA GLU A 489 -7.42 20.38 20.50
C GLU A 489 -6.22 21.36 20.53
N ALA A 490 -4.97 20.87 20.48
CA ALA A 490 -3.76 21.70 20.46
C ALA A 490 -3.20 21.93 19.05
N VAL A 491 -2.55 23.06 18.80
CA VAL A 491 -1.87 23.39 17.55
C VAL A 491 -0.48 22.74 17.53
N ALA A 492 -0.29 21.70 16.72
CA ALA A 492 1.02 21.12 16.47
C ALA A 492 1.92 22.09 15.71
N VAL A 493 3.21 22.16 16.03
CA VAL A 493 4.21 22.92 15.26
C VAL A 493 5.46 22.06 15.06
N SER A 494 5.87 21.92 13.79
CA SER A 494 7.10 21.21 13.44
C SER A 494 8.33 21.90 14.03
N VAL A 495 9.18 21.11 14.70
CA VAL A 495 10.46 21.59 15.25
C VAL A 495 11.37 22.21 14.19
N GLY A 496 11.24 21.83 12.91
CA GLY A 496 12.00 22.44 11.82
C GLY A 496 11.70 23.93 11.58
N LEU A 497 10.56 24.46 12.08
CA LEU A 497 10.26 25.89 12.00
C LEU A 497 11.05 26.71 13.03
N LEU A 498 11.40 26.07 14.15
CA LEU A 498 12.20 26.63 15.23
C LEU A 498 13.72 26.46 14.97
N MET A 499 14.09 25.69 13.95
CA MET A 499 15.46 25.40 13.56
C MET A 499 15.79 26.00 12.19
N GLY A 500 16.82 26.84 12.08
CA GLY A 500 17.31 27.30 10.79
C GLY A 500 18.19 28.55 10.83
N GLY A 501 18.96 28.78 9.76
CA GLY A 501 19.89 29.91 9.66
C GLY A 501 19.21 31.28 9.49
N GLU A 502 19.96 32.36 9.69
CA GLU A 502 19.45 33.75 9.69
C GLU A 502 18.74 34.16 8.41
N ALA A 503 19.20 33.66 7.25
CA ALA A 503 18.77 34.10 5.92
C ALA A 503 17.25 33.97 5.63
N ASP A 504 16.50 33.23 6.44
CA ASP A 504 15.04 33.09 6.32
C ASP A 504 14.27 33.32 7.64
N ARG A 505 14.92 33.80 8.71
CA ARG A 505 14.30 33.90 10.05
C ARG A 505 12.94 34.59 10.00
N ALA A 506 12.87 35.80 9.47
CA ALA A 506 11.63 36.57 9.35
C ALA A 506 10.52 35.83 8.57
N LYS A 507 10.88 35.08 7.51
CA LYS A 507 9.90 34.31 6.71
C LYS A 507 9.38 33.08 7.45
N ARG A 508 10.23 32.40 8.23
CA ARG A 508 9.83 31.27 9.08
C ARG A 508 8.90 31.74 10.19
N VAL A 509 9.29 32.82 10.89
CA VAL A 509 8.50 33.44 11.96
C VAL A 509 7.13 33.84 11.43
N ALA A 510 7.07 34.63 10.35
CA ALA A 510 5.80 35.07 9.76
C ALA A 510 4.91 33.90 9.28
N LEU A 511 5.50 32.83 8.73
CA LEU A 511 4.76 31.63 8.33
C LEU A 511 4.14 30.96 9.55
N MET A 512 4.92 30.75 10.61
CA MET A 512 4.47 30.11 11.84
C MET A 512 3.37 30.92 12.54
N GLU A 513 3.55 32.23 12.72
CA GLU A 513 2.52 33.11 13.32
C GLU A 513 1.21 33.05 12.55
N ARG A 514 1.27 33.13 11.21
CA ARG A 514 0.10 33.04 10.34
C ARG A 514 -0.61 31.69 10.49
N LEU A 515 0.15 30.60 10.57
CA LEU A 515 -0.42 29.26 10.73
C LEU A 515 -1.10 29.11 12.09
N VAL A 516 -0.44 29.47 13.19
CA VAL A 516 -1.04 29.35 14.54
C VAL A 516 -2.30 30.20 14.65
N ARG A 517 -2.29 31.46 14.19
CA ARG A 517 -3.49 32.32 14.19
C ARG A 517 -4.64 31.75 13.37
N ALA A 518 -4.35 31.12 12.23
CA ALA A 518 -5.38 30.52 11.38
C ALA A 518 -6.09 29.32 12.04
N TYR A 519 -5.42 28.62 12.96
CA TYR A 519 -5.95 27.42 13.62
C TYR A 519 -6.40 27.67 15.07
N ALA A 520 -5.96 28.76 15.70
CA ALA A 520 -6.26 29.05 17.10
C ALA A 520 -7.73 29.30 17.41
N ALA A 521 -8.53 29.74 16.43
CA ALA A 521 -9.98 29.93 16.61
C ALA A 521 -10.73 28.64 16.96
N LYS A 522 -10.09 27.47 16.82
CA LYS A 522 -10.66 26.15 17.10
C LYS A 522 -10.02 25.45 18.31
N ALA A 523 -8.90 25.96 18.82
CA ALA A 523 -8.17 25.35 19.94
C ALA A 523 -8.78 25.74 21.29
N GLN A 524 -8.79 24.82 22.24
CA GLN A 524 -9.22 25.09 23.61
C GLN A 524 -8.35 26.18 24.26
N LYS A 525 -8.98 27.03 25.08
CA LYS A 525 -8.29 28.10 25.81
C LYS A 525 -7.46 27.51 26.95
N GLY A 526 -6.14 27.70 26.90
CA GLY A 526 -5.27 27.41 28.03
C GLY A 526 -3.82 27.21 27.62
N ALA A 527 -3.07 28.30 27.49
CA ALA A 527 -1.61 28.20 27.50
C ALA A 527 -1.18 27.64 28.86
N ALA A 528 -0.44 26.53 28.86
CA ALA A 528 0.16 26.04 30.08
C ALA A 528 1.16 27.08 30.59
N ALA A 529 1.10 27.43 31.88
CA ALA A 529 2.12 28.27 32.49
C ALA A 529 3.50 27.60 32.32
N PRO A 530 4.58 28.39 32.10
CA PRO A 530 5.94 27.88 32.09
C PRO A 530 6.19 27.04 33.35
N ARG A 531 6.87 25.90 33.18
CA ARG A 531 7.23 25.02 34.30
C ARG A 531 8.74 24.98 34.45
N ASP A 532 9.22 25.02 35.68
CA ASP A 532 10.64 24.84 35.98
C ASP A 532 11.12 23.46 35.50
N PHE A 533 12.33 23.41 34.99
CA PHE A 533 12.97 22.21 34.49
C PHE A 533 14.48 22.25 34.71
N THR A 534 15.06 21.16 35.18
CA THR A 534 16.51 21.05 35.38
C THR A 534 17.05 19.95 34.48
N ASP A 535 17.97 20.29 33.58
CA ASP A 535 18.73 19.33 32.79
C ASP A 535 20.10 19.07 33.43
N PRO A 536 20.56 17.81 33.55
CA PRO A 536 21.87 17.49 34.11
C PRO A 536 23.05 18.17 33.39
N ARG A 537 22.90 18.51 32.11
CA ARG A 537 23.97 19.10 31.28
C ARG A 537 23.89 20.61 31.19
N TYR A 538 22.68 21.16 31.27
CA TYR A 538 22.42 22.57 30.97
C TYR A 538 21.91 23.37 32.18
N GLY A 539 21.71 22.72 33.33
CA GLY A 539 21.30 23.37 34.56
C GLY A 539 19.80 23.70 34.59
N ALA A 540 19.44 24.73 35.35
CA ALA A 540 18.06 25.16 35.50
C ALA A 540 17.57 25.91 34.26
N GLY A 541 16.33 25.65 33.87
CA GLY A 541 15.64 26.29 32.77
C GLY A 541 14.12 26.26 32.96
N SER A 542 13.40 26.83 32.00
CA SER A 542 11.93 26.85 31.98
C SER A 542 11.40 26.23 30.69
N VAL A 543 10.43 25.32 30.83
CA VAL A 543 9.76 24.69 29.68
C VAL A 543 8.85 25.70 29.03
N ALA A 544 9.20 26.10 27.81
CA ALA A 544 8.40 26.99 26.98
C ALA A 544 7.28 26.22 26.26
N LEU A 545 7.60 25.03 25.72
CA LEU A 545 6.67 24.17 24.98
C LEU A 545 6.97 22.71 25.27
N GLU A 546 5.93 21.88 25.35
CA GLU A 546 6.04 20.43 25.51
C GLU A 546 5.14 19.74 24.48
N GLY A 547 5.57 18.60 23.94
CA GLY A 547 4.81 17.80 23.00
C GLY A 547 5.20 16.33 23.09
N THR A 548 4.46 15.46 22.39
CA THR A 548 4.76 14.03 22.32
C THR A 548 5.02 13.64 20.86
N ALA A 549 6.14 12.95 20.62
CA ALA A 549 6.46 12.38 19.33
C ALA A 549 5.64 11.11 19.06
N ALA A 550 5.55 10.70 17.78
CA ALA A 550 4.78 9.52 17.34
C ALA A 550 5.20 8.20 18.03
N GLU A 551 6.40 8.16 18.63
CA GLU A 551 6.99 7.00 19.30
C GLU A 551 6.81 7.04 20.84
N GLY A 552 6.02 7.97 21.37
CA GLY A 552 5.80 8.15 22.80
C GLY A 552 6.88 8.95 23.53
N ALA A 553 7.91 9.42 22.82
CA ALA A 553 8.92 10.32 23.36
C ALA A 553 8.35 11.72 23.64
N ARG A 554 8.80 12.39 24.71
CA ARG A 554 8.43 13.78 25.01
C ARG A 554 9.43 14.74 24.41
N LEU A 555 8.95 15.75 23.70
CA LEU A 555 9.73 16.87 23.20
C LEU A 555 9.55 18.07 24.11
N LYS A 556 10.64 18.74 24.50
CA LYS A 556 10.58 19.99 25.27
C LYS A 556 11.43 21.07 24.61
N ALA A 557 10.85 22.25 24.35
CA ALA A 557 11.63 23.46 24.14
C ALA A 557 11.86 24.12 25.49
N VAL A 558 13.12 24.25 25.90
CA VAL A 558 13.50 24.76 27.21
C VAL A 558 14.36 26.01 27.04
N ARG A 559 14.07 27.05 27.82
CA ARG A 559 14.92 28.24 27.93
C ARG A 559 15.87 28.07 29.10
N PHE A 560 17.16 28.08 28.79
CA PHE A 560 18.26 28.17 29.75
C PHE A 560 18.81 29.60 29.79
N GLU A 561 19.74 29.89 30.70
CA GLU A 561 20.40 31.20 30.79
C GLU A 561 21.18 31.55 29.51
N ASP A 562 21.74 30.55 28.84
CA ASP A 562 22.59 30.69 27.65
C ASP A 562 21.84 30.57 26.32
N GLY A 563 20.56 30.19 26.33
CA GLY A 563 19.76 30.08 25.12
C GLY A 563 18.59 29.10 25.22
N ALA A 564 17.81 29.02 24.14
CA ALA A 564 16.71 28.07 24.02
C ALA A 564 17.18 26.80 23.29
N ARG A 565 16.84 25.63 23.84
CA ARG A 565 17.22 24.33 23.27
C ARG A 565 16.02 23.42 23.12
N LEU A 566 16.07 22.55 22.12
CA LEU A 566 15.12 21.45 21.94
C LEU A 566 15.70 20.16 22.54
N LEU A 567 14.94 19.55 23.46
CA LEU A 567 15.32 18.32 24.13
C LEU A 567 14.35 17.18 23.74
N TRP A 568 14.93 16.01 23.45
CA TRP A 568 14.20 14.76 23.25
C TRP A 568 14.29 13.90 24.52
N LEU A 569 13.17 13.70 25.20
CA LEU A 569 13.08 12.96 26.45
C LEU A 569 12.32 11.64 26.21
N VAL A 570 13.03 10.52 26.25
CA VAL A 570 12.40 9.19 26.18
C VAL A 570 11.80 8.84 27.55
N PRO A 571 10.51 8.43 27.64
CA PRO A 571 9.94 8.00 28.89
C PRO A 571 10.70 6.80 29.45
N GLY A 572 11.24 6.93 30.67
CA GLY A 572 11.56 5.77 31.52
C GLY A 572 12.83 4.96 31.19
N ARG A 573 13.80 5.46 30.42
CA ARG A 573 15.12 4.80 30.24
C ARG A 573 16.32 5.72 30.45
N LEU A 574 16.22 6.65 31.38
CA LEU A 574 17.41 7.24 32.03
C LEU A 574 17.84 6.35 33.21
N ALA A 575 18.07 5.06 32.96
CA ALA A 575 19.10 4.34 33.70
C ALA A 575 20.36 4.52 32.87
N PRO A 576 21.47 5.04 33.44
CA PRO A 576 22.71 5.13 32.69
C PRO A 576 23.07 3.72 32.23
N ILE A 577 23.47 3.58 30.96
CA ILE A 577 24.14 2.37 30.49
C ILE A 577 25.42 2.28 31.31
N THR A 578 25.36 1.58 32.44
CA THR A 578 26.47 1.32 33.35
C THR A 578 26.66 -0.20 33.39
N ASP A 579 27.79 -0.62 32.83
CA ASP A 579 28.65 -1.74 33.23
C ASP A 579 28.12 -3.18 33.34
N ALA A 580 26.91 -3.52 32.89
CA ALA A 580 26.40 -4.90 33.02
C ALA A 580 26.76 -5.91 31.88
N TYR A 581 27.84 -5.68 31.11
CA TYR A 581 28.33 -6.66 30.11
C TYR A 581 29.86 -6.86 30.12
N VAL A 582 30.49 -6.73 31.29
CA VAL A 582 31.82 -7.31 31.53
C VAL A 582 31.79 -8.06 32.87
N ASP A 583 31.27 -9.29 32.82
CA ASP A 583 31.79 -10.50 33.49
C ASP A 583 30.89 -11.71 33.19
#